data_AF-A0A068VBU4-F1
#
_entry.id   AF-A0A068VBU4-F1
#
_cell.length_a   1.000
_cell.length_b   1.000
_cell.length_c   1.000
_cell.angle_alpha   90.00
_cell.angle_beta   90.00
_cell.angle_gamma   90.00
#
_symmetry.space_group_name_H-M   'P 1'
#
loop_
_entity.id
_entity.type
_entity.pdbx_description
1 polymer ?
#
loop_
_entity_poly.entity_id
_entity_poly.type
_entity_poly.pdbx_seq_one_letter_code
_entity_poly.pdbx_strand_id
1 'polypeptide(L)'
;MDCSKLTEDKIPELGMEFNSKEDAYKFYNKYAFKMSFSVRKDYLNKDKDGVITSRRYSCCKKCVKRKYEDDAMPKRTRAPTKTGYETKMIIANL
;
A
#
# COMPACT_ATOMS: atom_id res chain seq x y z
N MET A 1 -5.96 5.72 15.58
CA MET A 1 -5.41 4.36 15.72
C MET A 1 -3.93 4.51 16.00
N ASP A 2 -3.53 4.23 17.23
CA ASP A 2 -2.15 4.36 17.67
C ASP A 2 -1.33 3.15 17.19
N CYS A 3 -0.26 3.42 16.45
CA CYS A 3 0.68 2.41 15.97
C CYS A 3 1.46 1.70 17.09
N SER A 4 1.31 2.15 18.35
CA SER A 4 2.04 1.67 19.53
C SER A 4 1.51 0.35 20.12
N LYS A 5 0.45 -0.26 19.55
CA LYS A 5 -0.08 -1.57 19.99
C LYS A 5 0.23 -2.73 19.05
N LEU A 6 1.13 -2.53 18.08
CA LEU A 6 1.57 -3.61 17.20
C LEU A 6 2.68 -4.37 17.92
N THR A 7 2.40 -5.61 18.35
CA THR A 7 3.44 -6.58 18.75
C THR A 7 4.61 -6.55 17.75
N GLU A 8 5.83 -6.51 18.30
CA GLU A 8 7.08 -6.09 17.65
C GLU A 8 7.40 -6.85 16.33
N ASP A 9 6.86 -8.05 16.12
CA ASP A 9 7.18 -8.90 14.96
C ASP A 9 6.52 -8.53 13.60
N LYS A 10 5.82 -7.40 13.50
CA LYS A 10 4.98 -7.10 12.30
C LYS A 10 5.07 -5.69 11.76
N ILE A 11 5.99 -4.86 12.24
CA ILE A 11 6.19 -3.50 11.69
C ILE A 11 7.24 -3.58 10.57
N PRO A 12 6.97 -3.06 9.37
CA PRO A 12 7.99 -2.97 8.32
C PRO A 12 9.07 -1.96 8.73
N GLU A 13 10.34 -2.39 8.67
CA GLU A 13 11.51 -1.56 8.95
C GLU A 13 12.38 -1.38 7.71
N LEU A 14 13.19 -0.31 7.70
CA LEU A 14 14.16 -0.08 6.63
C LEU A 14 15.28 -1.12 6.70
N GLY A 15 15.67 -1.64 5.55
CA GLY A 15 16.72 -2.66 5.45
C GLY A 15 16.25 -4.10 5.68
N MET A 16 14.93 -4.34 5.83
CA MET A 16 14.40 -5.71 5.83
C MET A 16 14.72 -6.41 4.51
N GLU A 17 15.38 -7.56 4.61
CA GLU A 17 15.73 -8.43 3.50
C GLU A 17 14.69 -9.53 3.31
N PHE A 18 14.43 -9.90 2.06
CA PHE A 18 13.50 -10.97 1.72
C PHE A 18 14.14 -11.88 0.68
N ASN A 19 13.91 -13.19 0.81
CA ASN A 19 14.41 -14.19 -0.13
C ASN A 19 13.77 -14.05 -1.52
N SER A 20 12.59 -13.45 -1.61
CA SER A 20 11.86 -13.24 -2.85
C SER A 20 10.95 -12.02 -2.80
N LYS A 21 10.60 -11.52 -3.98
CA LYS A 21 9.59 -10.47 -4.15
C LYS A 21 8.22 -10.90 -3.62
N GLU A 22 7.88 -12.17 -3.77
CA GLU A 22 6.64 -12.77 -3.30
C GLU A 22 6.57 -12.78 -1.77
N ASP A 23 7.68 -13.08 -1.08
CA ASP A 23 7.75 -13.10 0.38
C ASP A 23 7.63 -11.70 0.97
N ALA A 24 8.31 -10.73 0.38
CA ALA A 24 8.16 -9.33 0.73
C ALA A 24 6.73 -8.83 0.53
N TYR A 25 6.07 -9.23 -0.56
CA TYR A 25 4.67 -8.89 -0.79
C TYR A 25 3.74 -9.55 0.25
N LYS A 26 3.95 -10.83 0.59
CA LYS A 26 3.17 -11.52 1.62
C LYS A 26 3.33 -10.84 2.99
N PHE A 27 4.56 -10.46 3.34
CA PHE A 27 4.85 -9.72 4.58
C PHE A 27 4.09 -8.40 4.63
N TYR A 28 4.20 -7.56 3.59
CA TYR A 28 3.50 -6.28 3.56
C TYR A 28 1.98 -6.42 3.54
N ASN A 29 1.45 -7.48 2.90
CA ASN A 29 0.02 -7.74 2.91
C ASN A 29 -0.49 -8.16 4.31
N LYS A 30 0.29 -8.91 5.09
CA LYS A 30 -0.01 -9.22 6.50
C LYS A 30 -0.01 -7.95 7.35
N TYR A 31 0.96 -7.06 7.15
CA TYR A 31 0.99 -5.76 7.81
C TYR A 31 -0.23 -4.90 7.43
N ALA A 32 -0.55 -4.81 6.15
CA ALA A 32 -1.70 -4.07 5.64
C ALA A 32 -3.02 -4.56 6.25
N PHE A 33 -3.19 -5.87 6.38
CA PHE A 33 -4.33 -6.47 7.07
C PHE A 33 -4.40 -6.03 8.54
N LYS A 34 -3.28 -6.08 9.28
CA LYS A 34 -3.20 -5.59 10.68
C LYS A 34 -3.52 -4.09 10.79
N MET A 35 -3.12 -3.32 9.79
CA MET A 35 -3.33 -1.87 9.71
C MET A 35 -4.64 -1.44 9.03
N SER A 36 -5.52 -2.40 8.71
CA SER A 36 -6.82 -2.15 8.08
C SER A 36 -6.75 -1.38 6.75
N PHE A 37 -5.74 -1.65 5.92
CA PHE A 37 -5.67 -1.18 4.54
C PHE A 37 -5.38 -2.33 3.55
N SER A 38 -5.59 -2.10 2.26
CA SER A 38 -5.18 -3.04 1.22
C SER A 38 -3.91 -2.58 0.51
N VAL A 39 -3.12 -3.53 0.00
CA VAL A 39 -1.90 -3.23 -0.76
C VAL A 39 -2.23 -3.16 -2.24
N ARG A 40 -1.79 -2.10 -2.92
CA ARG A 40 -1.77 -2.01 -4.39
C ARG A 40 -0.34 -2.17 -4.88
N LYS A 41 -0.16 -2.99 -5.92
CA LYS A 41 1.09 -3.07 -6.66
C LYS A 41 1.15 -1.86 -7.62
N ASP A 42 2.09 -0.95 -7.40
CA ASP A 42 2.27 0.23 -8.24
C ASP A 42 3.23 -0.10 -9.40
N TYR A 43 4.34 0.62 -9.48
CA TYR A 43 5.29 0.56 -10.58
C TYR A 43 6.39 -0.48 -10.33
N LEU A 44 6.91 -1.02 -11.44
CA LEU A 44 8.22 -1.67 -11.49
C LEU A 44 9.20 -0.67 -12.09
N ASN A 45 10.35 -0.52 -11.47
CA ASN A 45 11.49 0.10 -12.14
C ASN A 45 12.30 -0.99 -12.81
N LYS A 46 12.79 -0.67 -14.00
CA LYS A 46 13.69 -1.51 -14.78
C LYS A 46 14.95 -0.73 -15.12
N ASP A 47 16.08 -1.41 -15.23
CA ASP A 47 17.29 -0.82 -15.79
C ASP A 47 17.22 -0.76 -17.33
N LYS A 48 18.26 -0.20 -17.95
CA LYS A 48 18.44 -0.10 -19.40
C LYS A 48 18.31 -1.45 -20.11
N ASP A 49 18.74 -2.53 -19.47
CA ASP A 49 18.64 -3.89 -19.98
C ASP A 49 17.25 -4.54 -19.76
N GLY A 50 16.30 -3.80 -19.18
CA GLY A 50 14.94 -4.29 -18.93
C GLY A 50 14.79 -5.16 -17.67
N VAL A 51 15.88 -5.38 -16.93
CA VAL A 51 15.91 -6.10 -15.64
C VAL A 51 15.19 -5.29 -14.57
N ILE A 52 14.33 -5.94 -13.78
CA ILE A 52 13.53 -5.27 -12.73
C ILE A 52 14.45 -4.94 -11.56
N THR A 53 14.68 -3.66 -11.28
CA THR A 53 15.55 -3.23 -10.18
C THR A 53 14.79 -2.98 -8.88
N SER A 54 13.51 -2.63 -8.97
CA SER A 54 12.67 -2.43 -7.78
C SER A 54 11.17 -2.53 -8.06
N ARG A 55 10.40 -2.77 -7.00
CA ARG A 55 8.93 -2.76 -7.00
C ARG A 55 8.39 -1.88 -5.89
N ARG A 56 7.47 -0.98 -6.23
CA ARG A 56 6.74 -0.16 -5.27
C ARG A 56 5.35 -0.74 -4.96
N TYR A 57 4.97 -0.69 -3.69
CA TYR A 57 3.64 -1.01 -3.18
C TYR A 57 3.09 0.18 -2.39
N SER A 58 1.83 0.55 -2.63
CA SER A 58 1.14 1.60 -1.89
C SER A 58 0.00 1.05 -1.05
N CYS A 59 -0.29 1.73 0.06
CA CYS A 59 -1.50 1.51 0.82
C CYS A 59 -2.72 2.12 0.11
N CYS A 60 -3.80 1.34 0.06
CA CYS A 60 -5.13 1.75 -0.31
C CYS A 60 -6.00 1.64 0.95
N LYS A 61 -6.24 2.76 1.64
CA LYS A 61 -7.36 2.80 2.59
C LYS A 61 -8.65 2.74 1.78
N LYS A 62 -9.55 1.81 2.12
CA LYS A 62 -10.91 1.82 1.56
C LYS A 62 -11.49 3.20 1.81
N CYS A 63 -11.68 3.98 0.76
CA CYS A 63 -12.48 5.20 0.85
C CYS A 63 -13.85 4.74 1.35
N VAL A 64 -14.25 5.17 2.54
CA VAL A 64 -15.64 5.00 2.98
C VAL A 64 -16.47 5.70 1.91
N LYS A 65 -17.21 4.92 1.10
CA LYS A 65 -18.20 5.51 0.20
C LYS A 65 -19.13 6.29 1.12
N ARG A 66 -19.17 7.63 0.99
CA ARG A 66 -20.24 8.41 1.61
C ARG A 66 -21.53 7.77 1.11
N LYS A 67 -22.35 7.25 2.03
CA LYS A 67 -23.72 6.90 1.68
C LYS A 67 -24.35 8.23 1.27
N TYR A 68 -24.62 8.40 -0.02
CA TYR A 68 -25.46 9.49 -0.47
C TYR A 68 -26.87 9.06 -0.09
N GLU A 69 -27.41 9.68 0.96
CA GLU A 69 -28.85 9.76 1.10
C GLU A 69 -29.28 10.84 0.08
N ASP A 70 -30.30 10.53 -0.72
CA ASP A 70 -30.94 11.32 -1.77
C ASP A 70 -30.31 11.38 -3.18
N ASP A 71 -31.19 11.15 -4.16
CA ASP A 71 -31.02 10.90 -5.60
C ASP A 71 -30.48 12.07 -6.46
N ALA A 72 -29.55 12.88 -5.94
CA ALA A 72 -28.94 13.95 -6.71
C ALA A 72 -27.57 13.54 -7.27
N MET A 73 -27.54 13.08 -8.53
CA MET A 73 -26.31 12.74 -9.26
C MET A 73 -25.44 13.99 -9.49
N PRO A 74 -24.25 14.14 -8.85
CA PRO A 74 -23.39 15.29 -9.08
C PRO A 74 -22.63 15.09 -10.40
N LYS A 75 -22.80 16.00 -11.37
CA LYS A 75 -22.22 15.91 -12.73
C LYS A 75 -20.69 15.92 -12.83
N ARG A 76 -19.94 16.00 -11.73
CA ARG A 76 -18.47 15.81 -11.71
C ARG A 76 -18.03 15.23 -10.37
N THR A 77 -17.94 13.91 -10.29
CA THR A 77 -17.28 13.23 -9.17
C THR A 77 -15.77 13.45 -9.30
N ARG A 78 -15.24 14.54 -8.75
CA ARG A 78 -13.82 14.52 -8.37
C ARG A 78 -13.69 13.37 -7.38
N ALA A 79 -12.86 12.39 -7.73
CA ALA A 79 -12.62 11.22 -6.89
C ALA A 79 -12.32 11.68 -5.46
N PRO A 80 -12.89 11.04 -4.43
CA PRO A 80 -12.67 11.43 -3.04
C PRO A 80 -11.17 11.56 -2.81
N THR A 81 -10.75 12.75 -2.36
CA THR A 81 -9.35 13.10 -2.15
C THR A 81 -8.73 12.04 -1.25
N LYS A 82 -7.70 11.37 -1.78
CA LYS A 82 -6.90 10.31 -1.15
C LYS A 82 -6.18 10.91 0.07
N THR A 83 -6.92 11.12 1.14
CA THR A 83 -6.43 11.76 2.36
C THR A 83 -6.17 10.65 3.35
N GLY A 84 -4.89 10.28 3.50
CA GLY A 84 -4.48 9.33 4.51
C GLY A 84 -3.14 8.74 4.16
N TYR A 85 -2.11 9.19 4.90
CA TYR A 85 -0.76 8.63 5.00
C TYR A 85 -0.39 7.71 3.85
N GLU A 86 0.33 8.22 2.86
CA GLU A 86 0.87 7.39 1.79
C GLU A 86 2.00 6.49 2.32
N THR A 87 1.64 5.43 3.04
CA THR A 87 2.59 4.39 3.40
C THR A 87 2.98 3.64 2.13
N LYS A 88 4.27 3.71 1.79
CA LYS A 88 4.86 3.09 0.61
C LYS A 88 5.92 2.10 1.07
N MET A 89 5.88 0.89 0.52
CA MET A 89 6.98 -0.06 0.63
C MET A 89 7.66 -0.16 -0.74
N ILE A 90 8.98 -0.13 -0.75
CA ILE A 90 9.79 -0.34 -1.94
C ILE A 90 10.69 -1.54 -1.66
N ILE A 91 10.64 -2.53 -2.53
CA ILE A 91 11.65 -3.59 -2.59
C ILE A 91 12.61 -3.20 -3.69
N ALA A 92 13.90 -3.14 -3.39
CA ALA A 92 14.97 -2.93 -4.37
C ALA A 92 15.84 -4.19 -4.48
N ASN A 93 16.73 -4.22 -5.47
CA ASN A 93 17.65 -5.34 -5.74
C ASN A 93 16.90 -6.64 -6.07
N LEU A 94 15.91 -6.53 -6.96
CA LEU A 94 15.10 -7.64 -7.45
C LEU A 94 15.75 -8.41 -8.60
#